data_AF-A0A2V9BA40-F1
#
_entry.id   AF-A0A2V9BA40-F1
#
_cell.length_a   1.000
_cell.length_b   1.000
_cell.length_c   1.000
_cell.angle_alpha   90.00
_cell.angle_beta   90.00
_cell.angle_gamma   90.00
#
_symmetry.space_group_name_H-M   'P 1'
#
loop_
_entity.id
_entity.type
_entity.pdbx_description
1 polymer ?
#
loop_
_entity_poly.entity_id
_entity_poly.type
_entity_poly.pdbx_seq_one_letter_code
_entity_poly.pdbx_strand_id
1 'polypeptide(L)'
;MLNALRLMSELGMTVEEVDACTGPAVGWPKSATFRTADIVGLDVLVHVVKNIYETAPNDESRERYKVPVLVEEMTRRGWLGDKTGQGFYKKVKGDGEKEI
;
A
#
# COMPACT_ATOMS: atom_id res chain seq x y z
N MET A 1 -5.94 -0.57 4.77
CA MET A 1 -4.69 -0.89 4.06
C MET A 1 -3.92 -2.07 4.67
N LEU A 2 -3.46 -2.03 5.93
CA LEU A 2 -2.71 -3.16 6.51
C LEU A 2 -3.47 -4.50 6.47
N ASN A 3 -4.77 -4.48 6.77
CA ASN A 3 -5.62 -5.65 6.60
C ASN A 3 -5.72 -6.12 5.14
N ALA A 4 -5.72 -5.20 4.16
CA ALA A 4 -5.74 -5.56 2.75
C ALA A 4 -4.43 -6.24 2.34
N LEU A 5 -3.26 -5.76 2.81
CA LEU A 5 -1.97 -6.42 2.62
C LEU A 5 -1.92 -7.82 3.23
N ARG A 6 -2.47 -7.98 4.44
CA ARG A 6 -2.57 -9.28 5.09
C ARG A 6 -3.44 -10.25 4.29
N LEU A 7 -4.66 -9.83 3.93
CA LEU A 7 -5.59 -10.65 3.15
C LEU A 7 -5.05 -10.96 1.75
N MET A 8 -4.38 -10.00 1.10
CA MET A 8 -3.70 -10.21 -0.17
C MET A 8 -2.71 -11.37 -0.07
N SER A 9 -1.87 -11.38 0.96
CA SER A 9 -0.91 -12.46 1.18
C SER A 9 -1.56 -13.80 1.56
N GLU A 10 -2.61 -13.78 2.38
CA GLU A 10 -3.32 -15.00 2.82
C GLU A 10 -4.11 -15.65 1.68
N LEU A 11 -4.72 -14.84 0.81
CA LEU A 11 -5.55 -15.27 -0.30
C LEU A 11 -4.76 -15.44 -1.61
N GLY A 12 -3.46 -15.10 -1.61
CA GLY A 12 -2.62 -15.18 -2.80
C GLY A 12 -3.04 -14.24 -3.93
N MET A 13 -3.67 -13.11 -3.57
CA MET A 13 -4.18 -12.14 -4.54
C MET A 13 -3.07 -11.23 -5.07
N THR A 14 -3.24 -10.73 -6.29
CA THR A 14 -2.39 -9.68 -6.83
C THR A 14 -2.82 -8.29 -6.34
N VAL A 15 -1.96 -7.30 -6.54
CA VAL A 15 -2.25 -5.88 -6.22
C VAL A 15 -3.48 -5.41 -7.01
N GLU A 16 -3.56 -5.78 -8.29
CA GLU A 16 -4.66 -5.43 -9.20
C GLU A 16 -5.98 -6.06 -8.78
N GLU A 17 -5.98 -7.32 -8.32
CA GLU A 17 -7.18 -7.99 -7.83
C GLU A 17 -7.73 -7.30 -6.58
N VAL A 18 -6.85 -6.92 -5.65
CA VAL A 18 -7.26 -6.18 -4.44
C VAL A 18 -7.79 -4.79 -4.79
N ASP A 19 -7.15 -4.07 -5.71
CA ASP A 19 -7.62 -2.75 -6.14
C ASP A 19 -8.92 -2.83 -6.95
N ALA A 20 -9.15 -3.92 -7.69
CA ALA A 20 -10.44 -4.19 -8.32
C ALA A 20 -11.55 -4.40 -7.28
N CYS A 21 -11.27 -5.12 -6.19
CA CYS A 21 -12.22 -5.32 -5.08
C CYS A 21 -12.45 -4.06 -4.23
N THR A 22 -11.45 -3.19 -4.12
CA THR A 22 -11.47 -2.00 -3.25
C THR A 22 -11.60 -0.69 -4.05
N GLY A 23 -11.98 -0.77 -5.31
CA GLY A 23 -12.15 0.38 -6.20
C GLY A 23 -13.63 0.69 -6.48
N PRO A 24 -13.97 1.08 -7.71
CA PRO A 24 -15.34 1.43 -8.11
C PRO A 24 -16.38 0.33 -7.86
N ALA A 25 -15.97 -0.95 -7.79
CA ALA A 25 -16.87 -2.08 -7.50
C ALA A 25 -17.63 -1.93 -6.18
N VAL A 26 -17.05 -1.21 -5.20
CA VAL A 26 -17.67 -0.90 -3.90
C VAL A 26 -17.99 0.60 -3.74
N GLY A 27 -17.99 1.35 -4.86
CA GLY A 27 -18.26 2.79 -4.87
C GLY A 27 -17.08 3.67 -4.43
N TRP A 28 -15.87 3.12 -4.30
CA TRP A 28 -14.68 3.90 -3.96
C TRP A 28 -14.03 4.55 -5.20
N PRO A 29 -13.21 5.60 -5.02
CA PRO A 29 -12.46 6.19 -6.13
C PRO A 29 -11.58 5.18 -6.87
N LYS A 30 -11.25 5.48 -8.13
CA LYS A 30 -10.37 4.64 -8.98
C LYS A 30 -8.97 4.42 -8.41
N SER A 31 -8.53 5.23 -7.44
CA SER A 31 -7.26 5.05 -6.76
C SER A 31 -7.25 3.86 -5.78
N ALA A 32 -8.41 3.26 -5.49
CA ALA A 32 -8.53 2.04 -4.70
C ALA A 32 -7.61 2.00 -3.46
N THR A 33 -7.04 0.85 -3.09
CA THR A 33 -6.21 0.72 -1.89
C THR A 33 -4.74 1.03 -2.18
N PHE A 34 -4.12 0.30 -3.10
CA PHE A 34 -2.69 0.33 -3.37
C PHE A 34 -2.29 1.51 -4.22
N ARG A 35 -3.13 1.90 -5.18
CA ARG A 35 -2.86 3.14 -5.92
C ARG A 35 -2.96 4.38 -5.01
N THR A 36 -3.83 4.38 -4.01
CA THR A 36 -3.84 5.42 -2.96
C THR A 36 -2.56 5.39 -2.12
N ALA A 37 -2.05 4.19 -1.79
CA ALA A 37 -0.77 4.04 -1.08
C ALA A 37 0.40 4.67 -1.86
N ASP A 38 0.44 4.47 -3.17
CA ASP A 38 1.47 5.05 -4.03
C ASP A 38 1.38 6.57 -4.15
N ILE A 39 0.16 7.14 -4.13
CA ILE A 39 -0.04 8.59 -4.15
C ILE A 39 0.48 9.23 -2.85
N VAL A 40 0.18 8.63 -1.70
CA VAL A 40 0.59 9.13 -0.38
C VAL A 40 2.10 8.91 -0.15
N GLY A 41 2.58 7.72 -0.48
CA GLY A 41 3.96 7.29 -0.31
C GLY A 41 4.13 6.25 0.80
N LEU A 42 4.89 5.19 0.50
CA LEU A 42 5.08 4.05 1.41
C LEU A 42 5.90 4.42 2.65
N ASP A 43 6.81 5.39 2.56
CA ASP A 43 7.58 5.87 3.70
C ASP A 43 6.71 6.56 4.76
N VAL A 44 5.72 7.34 4.32
CA VAL A 44 4.73 7.96 5.21
C VAL A 44 3.89 6.88 5.88
N LEU A 45 3.44 5.88 5.12
CA LEU A 45 2.72 4.72 5.67
C LEU A 45 3.53 4.03 6.76
N VAL A 46 4.80 3.69 6.49
CA VAL A 46 5.70 3.04 7.44
C VAL A 46 5.87 3.89 8.70
N HIS A 47 6.09 5.20 8.55
CA HIS A 47 6.25 6.11 9.68
C HIS A 47 5.00 6.16 10.57
N VAL A 48 3.81 6.31 9.99
CA VAL A 48 2.55 6.34 10.74
C VAL A 48 2.29 5.03 11.47
N VAL A 49 2.51 3.89 10.80
CA VAL A 49 2.27 2.57 11.40
C VAL A 49 3.21 2.32 12.58
N LYS A 50 4.50 2.64 12.45
CA LYS A 50 5.47 2.54 13.55
C LYS A 50 5.09 3.43 14.73
N ASN A 51 4.73 4.68 14.45
CA ASN A 51 4.29 5.61 15.49
C ASN A 51 3.06 5.09 16.25
N ILE A 52 2.06 4.54 15.57
CA ILE A 52 0.89 3.93 16.23
C ILE A 52 1.33 2.76 17.12
N TYR A 53 2.19 1.88 16.60
CA TYR A 53 2.67 0.71 17.35
C TYR A 53 3.45 1.11 18.61
N GLU A 54 4.24 2.18 18.56
CA GLU A 54 5.03 2.68 19.69
C GLU A 54 4.18 3.42 20.72
N THR A 55 3.17 4.17 20.27
CA THR A 55 2.34 5.04 21.13
C THR A 55 1.19 4.33 21.83
N ALA A 56 0.82 3.11 21.39
CA ALA A 56 -0.28 2.33 21.95
C ALA A 56 0.20 0.99 22.57
N PRO A 57 1.07 0.99 23.60
CA PRO A 57 1.68 -0.23 24.14
C PRO A 57 0.69 -1.21 24.79
N ASN A 58 -0.45 -0.70 25.30
CA ASN A 58 -1.44 -1.48 26.04
C ASN A 58 -2.70 -1.79 25.22
N ASP A 59 -2.72 -1.45 23.93
CA ASP A 59 -3.88 -1.72 23.06
C ASP A 59 -3.89 -3.19 22.62
N GLU A 60 -5.02 -3.88 22.81
CA GLU A 60 -5.20 -5.29 22.40
C GLU A 60 -5.00 -5.51 20.90
N SER A 61 -5.17 -4.44 20.11
CA SER A 61 -5.06 -4.41 18.66
C SER A 61 -3.68 -4.03 18.16
N ARG A 62 -2.75 -3.69 19.06
CA ARG A 62 -1.40 -3.17 18.73
C ARG A 62 -0.67 -4.03 17.71
N GLU A 63 -0.75 -5.35 17.85
CA GLU A 63 -0.08 -6.32 16.96
C GLU A 63 -0.52 -6.20 15.50
N ARG A 64 -1.72 -5.65 15.23
CA ARG A 64 -2.21 -5.40 13.86
C ARG A 64 -1.52 -4.21 13.18
N TYR A 65 -0.79 -3.39 13.93
CA TYR A 65 -0.04 -2.23 13.46
C TYR A 65 1.45 -2.52 13.28
N LYS A 66 1.80 -3.76 12.91
CA LYS A 66 3.15 -4.08 12.42
C LYS A 66 3.25 -3.80 10.93
N VAL A 67 4.38 -3.24 10.50
CA VAL A 67 4.64 -3.00 9.09
C VAL A 67 4.81 -4.37 8.39
N PRO A 68 4.06 -4.65 7.31
CA PRO A 68 4.21 -5.91 6.58
C PRO A 68 5.57 -5.97 5.89
N VAL A 69 6.19 -7.16 5.88
CA VAL A 69 7.52 -7.41 5.31
C VAL A 69 7.65 -6.92 3.86
N LEU A 70 6.60 -7.08 3.06
CA LEU A 70 6.55 -6.58 1.67
C LEU A 70 6.79 -5.05 1.62
N VAL A 71 6.10 -4.29 2.47
CA VAL A 71 6.20 -2.82 2.51
C VAL A 71 7.57 -2.38 3.02
N GLU A 72 8.14 -3.09 3.99
CA GLU A 72 9.51 -2.84 4.46
C GLU A 72 10.53 -3.01 3.32
N GLU A 73 10.43 -4.10 2.56
CA GLU A 73 11.32 -4.37 1.44
C GLU A 73 11.16 -3.36 0.29
N MET A 74 9.92 -2.99 -0.04
CA MET A 74 9.66 -1.94 -1.04
C MET A 74 10.27 -0.60 -0.61
N THR A 75 10.11 -0.24 0.66
CA THR A 75 10.69 0.99 1.23
C THR A 75 12.22 0.94 1.18
N ARG A 76 12.83 -0.20 1.53
CA ARG A 76 14.29 -0.42 1.47
C ARG A 76 14.84 -0.29 0.05
N ARG A 77 14.06 -0.68 -0.97
CA ARG A 77 14.41 -0.52 -2.39
C ARG A 77 14.15 0.88 -2.95
N GLY A 78 13.59 1.79 -2.15
CA GLY A 78 13.22 3.14 -2.59
C GLY A 78 11.97 3.16 -3.48
N TRP A 79 11.15 2.10 -3.45
CA TRP A 79 9.86 2.06 -4.14
C TRP A 79 8.80 2.74 -3.29
N LEU A 80 8.87 4.07 -3.23
CA LEU A 80 8.05 4.90 -2.33
C LEU A 80 6.77 5.42 -2.98
N GLY A 81 6.36 4.87 -4.13
CA GLY A 81 5.14 5.27 -4.85
C GLY A 81 5.39 6.29 -5.96
N ASP A 82 4.39 7.13 -6.19
CA ASP A 82 4.32 8.06 -7.32
C ASP A 82 5.47 9.07 -7.34
N LYS A 83 5.96 9.46 -6.15
CA LYS A 83 7.05 10.42 -5.98
C LYS A 83 8.43 9.88 -6.41
N THR A 84 8.61 8.57 -6.39
CA THR A 84 9.83 7.88 -6.86
C THR A 84 9.61 7.18 -8.22
N GLY A 85 8.42 7.31 -8.80
CA GLY A 85 8.03 6.68 -10.08
C GLY A 85 7.72 5.18 -9.97
N GLN A 86 7.85 4.59 -8.78
CA GLN A 86 7.57 3.18 -8.52
C GLN A 86 7.19 2.98 -7.04
N GLY A 87 6.11 2.24 -6.82
CA GLY A 87 5.68 1.68 -5.54
C GLY A 87 5.06 0.32 -5.78
N PHE A 88 3.79 0.15 -5.42
CA PHE A 88 3.00 -1.03 -5.80
C PHE A 88 2.83 -1.11 -7.32
N TYR A 89 2.63 0.05 -7.95
CA TYR A 89 2.59 0.22 -9.38
C TYR A 89 3.88 0.90 -9.88
N LYS A 90 4.25 0.60 -11.12
CA LYS A 90 5.40 1.23 -11.79
C LYS A 90 4.89 2.08 -12.93
N LYS A 91 5.15 3.39 -12.89
CA LYS A 91 4.82 4.27 -14.01
C LYS A 91 5.74 3.98 -15.18
N VAL A 92 5.18 3.46 -16.27
CA VAL A 92 5.89 3.32 -17.54
C VAL A 92 5.52 4.51 -18.41
N LYS A 93 6.52 5.24 -18.91
CA LYS A 93 6.27 6.29 -19.92
C LYS A 93 6.18 5.60 -21.29
N GLY A 94 4.96 5.34 -21.75
CA GLY A 94 4.68 5.06 -23.16
C GLY A 94 4.44 6.36 -23.93
N ASP A 95 4.66 6.33 -25.25
CA ASP A 95 4.65 7.48 -26.18
C ASP A 95 3.27 8.16 -26.40
N GLY A 96 2.32 8.04 -25.48
CA GLY A 96 0.99 8.66 -25.66
C GLY A 96 0.13 8.75 -24.41
N GLU A 97 0.14 7.77 -23.52
CA GLU A 97 -0.64 7.80 -22.28
C GLU A 97 0.14 7.15 -21.13
N LYS A 98 -0.02 7.69 -19.93
CA LYS A 98 0.62 7.16 -18.71
C LYS A 98 -0.13 5.90 -18.30
N GLU A 99 0.38 4.73 -18.66
CA GLU A 99 -0.09 3.46 -18.12
C GLU A 99 0.46 3.27 -16.71
N ILE A 100 -0.43 2.91 -15.77
CA ILE A 100 -0.10 2.57 -14.39
C ILE A 100 -0.48 1.12 -14.14
#